data_AF-A0A8J3LQZ2-F1
#
_entry.id   AF-A0A8J3LQZ2-F1
#
_cell.length_a   1.000
_cell.length_b   1.000
_cell.length_c   1.000
_cell.angle_alpha   90.00
_cell.angle_beta   90.00
_cell.angle_gamma   90.00
#
_symmetry.space_group_name_H-M   'P 1'
#
loop_
_entity.id
_entity.type
_entity.pdbx_description
1 polymer ?
#
loop_
_entity_poly.entity_id
_entity_poly.type
_entity_poly.pdbx_seq_one_letter_code
_entity_poly.pdbx_strand_id
1 'polypeptide(L)'
;MTPYQPPKQSRRGQLIDAATMLALIFVTLFVTTFIVRFEAGNTASGTKSSPVKQLSELPLSDAERAQYQKMIDAEMVDLTSVNASVAAKQSASEKYRFSVLALLGTIVLLVGYLTFVYRTSLHEYREVIAEKFGPRYERAKP
;
A
#
# COMPACT_ATOMS: atom_id res chain seq x y z
N MET A 1 -28.66 40.62 -17.20
CA MET A 1 -27.56 39.63 -17.16
C MET A 1 -28.14 38.32 -17.67
N THR A 2 -27.63 37.78 -18.77
CA THR A 2 -28.08 36.50 -19.31
C THR A 2 -27.62 35.37 -18.37
N PRO A 3 -28.50 34.49 -17.90
CA PRO A 3 -28.12 33.38 -17.02
C PRO A 3 -27.18 32.41 -17.74
N TYR A 4 -26.14 31.95 -17.06
CA TYR A 4 -25.26 30.89 -17.57
C TYR A 4 -26.08 29.61 -17.83
N GLN A 5 -25.99 29.08 -19.05
CA GLN A 5 -26.49 27.74 -19.37
C GLN A 5 -25.31 26.76 -19.38
N PRO A 6 -25.29 25.75 -18.51
CA PRO A 6 -24.24 24.75 -18.53
C PRO A 6 -24.30 23.90 -19.81
N PRO A 7 -23.14 23.52 -20.37
CA PRO A 7 -23.09 22.65 -21.53
C PRO A 7 -23.66 21.28 -21.18
N LYS A 8 -24.57 20.77 -22.01
CA LYS A 8 -25.11 19.41 -21.85
C LYS A 8 -24.00 18.39 -22.13
N GLN A 9 -23.52 17.74 -21.08
CA GLN A 9 -22.48 16.71 -21.18
C GLN A 9 -22.96 15.54 -22.03
N SER A 10 -22.10 15.04 -22.92
CA SER A 10 -22.45 13.94 -23.82
C SER A 10 -22.54 12.60 -23.08
N ARG A 11 -23.58 11.81 -23.34
CA ARG A 11 -23.77 10.47 -22.74
C ARG A 11 -22.62 9.50 -23.07
N ARG A 12 -21.97 9.68 -24.22
CA ARG A 12 -20.81 8.87 -24.63
C ARG A 12 -19.58 9.15 -23.76
N GLY A 13 -19.33 10.42 -23.43
CA GLY A 13 -18.22 10.80 -22.54
C GLY A 13 -18.39 10.24 -21.13
N GLN A 14 -19.62 10.29 -20.60
CA GLN A 14 -19.93 9.72 -19.27
C GLN A 14 -19.75 8.19 -19.21
N LEU A 15 -20.09 7.47 -20.29
CA LEU A 15 -19.90 6.03 -20.35
C LEU A 15 -18.41 5.64 -20.38
N ILE A 16 -17.59 6.39 -21.14
CA ILE A 16 -16.14 6.15 -21.20
C ILE A 16 -15.48 6.43 -19.85
N ASP A 17 -15.87 7.53 -19.19
CA ASP A 17 -15.36 7.87 -17.86
C ASP A 17 -15.71 6.79 -16.83
N ALA A 18 -16.98 6.37 -16.78
CA ALA A 18 -17.42 5.31 -15.89
C ALA A 18 -16.73 3.96 -16.17
N ALA A 19 -16.56 3.57 -17.44
CA ALA A 19 -15.84 2.37 -17.82
C ALA A 19 -14.35 2.44 -17.43
N THR A 20 -13.74 3.61 -17.58
CA THR A 20 -12.34 3.85 -17.19
C THR A 20 -12.16 3.75 -15.69
N MET A 21 -13.04 4.38 -14.91
CA MET A 21 -13.04 4.28 -13.45
C MET A 21 -13.25 2.84 -12.98
N LEU A 22 -14.18 2.11 -13.60
CA LEU A 22 -14.40 0.70 -13.30
C LEU A 22 -13.14 -0.15 -13.58
N ALA A 23 -12.49 0.08 -14.72
CA ALA A 23 -11.24 -0.61 -15.08
C ALA A 23 -10.11 -0.30 -14.10
N LEU A 24 -9.94 0.97 -13.69
CA LEU A 24 -8.92 1.37 -12.72
C LEU A 24 -9.18 0.77 -11.33
N ILE A 25 -10.44 0.73 -10.87
CA ILE A 25 -10.82 0.07 -9.63
C ILE A 25 -10.54 -1.44 -9.71
N PHE A 26 -10.89 -2.07 -10.83
CA PHE A 26 -10.60 -3.48 -11.04
C PHE A 26 -9.10 -3.77 -11.01
N VAL A 27 -8.28 -2.98 -11.73
CA VAL A 27 -6.83 -3.13 -11.76
C VAL A 27 -6.23 -2.90 -10.37
N THR A 28 -6.64 -1.86 -9.64
CA THR A 28 -6.14 -1.60 -8.29
C THR A 28 -6.48 -2.71 -7.31
N LEU A 29 -7.71 -3.24 -7.34
CA LEU A 29 -8.11 -4.40 -6.54
C LEU A 29 -7.33 -5.66 -6.92
N PHE A 30 -7.19 -5.93 -8.22
CA PHE A 30 -6.50 -7.11 -8.73
C PHE A 30 -5.01 -7.10 -8.40
N VAL A 31 -4.30 -6.01 -8.71
CA VAL A 31 -2.86 -5.86 -8.46
C VAL A 31 -2.57 -5.94 -6.95
N THR A 32 -3.34 -5.24 -6.12
CA THR A 32 -3.15 -5.28 -4.66
C THR A 32 -3.41 -6.67 -4.10
N THR A 33 -4.46 -7.35 -4.56
CA THR A 33 -4.86 -8.64 -4.00
C THR A 33 -3.97 -9.78 -4.46
N PHE A 34 -3.60 -9.81 -5.75
CA PHE A 34 -2.93 -10.97 -6.34
C PHE A 34 -1.43 -10.77 -6.52
N ILE A 35 -0.94 -9.56 -6.83
CA ILE A 35 0.50 -9.34 -7.09
C ILE A 35 1.22 -9.01 -5.78
N VAL A 36 0.72 -8.03 -5.02
CA VAL A 36 1.37 -7.61 -3.75
C VAL A 36 1.30 -8.72 -2.69
N ARG A 37 0.18 -9.43 -2.60
CA ARG A 37 0.03 -10.55 -1.64
C ARG A 37 0.88 -11.77 -2.01
N PHE A 38 1.12 -12.02 -3.30
CA PHE A 38 1.96 -13.13 -3.76
C PHE A 38 3.43 -12.94 -3.34
N GLU A 39 3.94 -11.71 -3.40
CA GLU A 39 5.28 -11.39 -2.88
C GLU A 39 5.37 -11.59 -1.35
N ALA A 40 4.33 -11.20 -0.61
CA ALA A 40 4.27 -11.41 0.84
C ALA A 40 4.18 -12.90 1.22
N GLY A 41 3.54 -13.74 0.39
CA GLY A 41 3.38 -15.18 0.62
C GLY A 41 4.63 -16.01 0.31
N ASN A 42 5.46 -15.59 -0.65
CA ASN A 42 6.67 -16.33 -1.05
C ASN A 42 7.84 -16.23 -0.05
N THR A 43 7.73 -15.36 0.96
CA THR A 43 8.75 -15.24 2.03
C THR A 43 8.50 -16.25 3.17
N ALA A 44 7.43 -17.05 3.11
CA ALA A 44 7.10 -18.07 4.12
C ALA A 44 7.61 -19.49 3.78
N SER A 45 8.46 -19.63 2.75
CA SER A 45 9.02 -20.93 2.36
C SER A 45 10.29 -21.22 3.17
N GLY A 46 10.10 -21.68 4.40
CA GLY A 46 11.21 -22.02 5.29
C GLY A 46 10.87 -22.89 6.48
N THR A 47 9.78 -23.66 6.47
CA THR A 47 9.53 -24.66 7.51
C THR A 47 10.44 -25.87 7.30
N LYS A 48 11.72 -25.72 7.63
CA LYS A 48 12.51 -26.87 8.10
C LYS A 48 12.09 -27.09 9.55
N SER A 49 11.40 -28.19 9.84
CA SER A 49 11.19 -28.65 11.21
C SER A 49 12.56 -28.71 11.89
N SER A 50 12.85 -27.71 12.72
CA SER A 50 14.02 -27.74 13.57
C SER A 50 13.75 -28.78 14.67
N PRO A 51 14.75 -29.56 15.08
CA PRO A 51 14.59 -30.49 16.19
C PRO A 51 14.11 -29.72 17.43
N VAL A 52 13.17 -30.30 18.19
CA VAL A 52 12.63 -29.71 19.42
C VAL A 52 13.78 -29.50 20.40
N LYS A 53 14.09 -28.23 20.72
CA LYS A 53 15.14 -27.88 21.68
C LYS A 53 14.58 -27.83 23.09
N GLN A 54 15.43 -28.13 24.07
CA GLN A 54 15.07 -27.96 25.47
C GLN A 54 14.90 -26.49 25.82
N LEU A 55 14.04 -26.17 26.80
CA LEU A 55 13.72 -24.79 27.17
C LEU A 55 14.96 -23.94 27.56
N SER A 56 16.02 -24.59 28.05
CA SER A 56 17.33 -24.00 28.36
C SER A 56 18.13 -23.55 27.13
N GLU A 57 17.86 -24.11 25.96
CA GLU A 57 18.59 -23.85 24.71
C GLU A 57 17.86 -22.83 23.81
N LEU A 58 16.66 -22.41 24.20
CA LEU A 58 15.92 -21.36 23.50
C LEU A 58 16.41 -19.98 23.97
N PRO A 59 16.54 -19.00 23.05
CA PRO A 59 16.98 -17.65 23.38
C PRO A 59 15.83 -16.84 24.00
N LEU A 60 15.44 -17.23 25.20
CA LEU A 60 14.50 -16.51 26.07
C LEU A 60 15.26 -15.75 27.15
N SER A 61 14.68 -14.67 27.65
CA SER A 61 15.11 -14.07 28.91
C SER A 61 14.84 -15.01 30.08
N ASP A 62 15.52 -14.79 31.21
CA ASP A 62 15.35 -15.63 32.40
C ASP A 62 13.92 -15.60 32.96
N ALA A 63 13.24 -14.46 32.86
CA ALA A 63 11.85 -14.30 33.29
C ALA A 63 10.88 -15.06 32.37
N GLU A 64 11.05 -14.98 31.05
CA GLU A 64 10.22 -15.71 30.09
C GLU A 64 10.41 -17.22 30.25
N ARG A 65 11.66 -17.66 30.45
CA ARG A 65 11.97 -19.08 30.67
C ARG A 65 11.26 -19.63 31.91
N ALA A 66 11.30 -18.89 33.01
CA ALA A 66 10.59 -19.28 34.24
C ALA A 66 9.07 -19.33 34.05
N GLN A 67 8.51 -18.44 33.24
CA GLN A 67 7.07 -18.43 32.93
C GLN A 67 6.66 -19.64 32.07
N TYR A 68 7.43 -19.97 31.03
CA TYR A 68 7.16 -21.16 30.22
C TYR A 68 7.35 -22.44 31.02
N GLN A 69 8.35 -22.51 31.90
CA GLN A 69 8.51 -23.67 32.78
C GLN A 69 7.27 -23.90 33.63
N LYS A 70 6.72 -22.85 34.26
CA LYS A 70 5.47 -22.95 35.04
C LYS A 70 4.27 -23.38 34.20
N MET A 71 4.19 -22.97 32.93
CA MET A 71 3.10 -23.37 32.03
C MET A 71 3.24 -24.83 31.56
N ILE A 72 4.47 -25.32 31.38
CA ILE A 72 4.76 -26.72 31.07
C ILE A 72 4.46 -27.61 32.28
N ASP A 73 4.89 -27.20 33.47
CA ASP A 73 4.63 -27.93 34.72
C ASP A 73 3.13 -27.99 35.06
N ALA A 74 2.37 -26.96 34.64
CA ALA A 74 0.91 -26.90 34.75
C ALA A 74 0.18 -27.61 33.59
N GLU A 75 0.91 -28.29 32.69
CA GLU A 75 0.38 -29.02 31.52
C GLU A 75 -0.46 -28.13 30.56
N MET A 76 -0.27 -26.81 30.60
CA MET A 76 -1.02 -25.86 29.77
C MET A 76 -0.39 -25.65 28.39
N VAL A 77 0.91 -25.91 28.24
CA VAL A 77 1.67 -25.71 26.99
C VAL A 77 2.75 -26.78 26.88
N ASP A 78 2.96 -27.34 25.69
CA ASP A 78 4.01 -28.32 25.43
C ASP A 78 5.30 -27.67 24.89
N LEU A 79 6.43 -28.38 25.04
CA LEU A 79 7.73 -27.93 24.55
C LEU A 79 7.73 -27.65 23.04
N THR A 80 6.92 -28.35 22.25
CA THR A 80 6.81 -28.15 20.80
C THR A 80 6.16 -26.80 20.48
N SER A 81 5.07 -26.43 21.15
CA SER A 81 4.41 -25.14 20.99
C SER A 81 5.32 -23.97 21.43
N VAL A 82 6.08 -24.14 22.51
CA VAL A 82 7.07 -23.13 22.93
C VAL A 82 8.16 -22.95 21.87
N ASN A 83 8.72 -24.04 21.34
CA ASN A 83 9.70 -23.99 20.26
C ASN A 83 9.15 -23.28 19.00
N ALA A 84 7.92 -23.62 18.59
CA ALA A 84 7.28 -22.99 17.44
C ALA A 84 7.03 -21.49 17.63
N SER A 85 6.54 -21.09 18.81
CA SER A 85 6.25 -19.69 19.12
C SER A 85 7.50 -18.84 19.24
N VAL A 86 8.58 -19.37 19.83
CA VAL A 86 9.88 -18.68 19.90
C VAL A 86 10.55 -18.60 18.53
N ALA A 87 10.49 -19.66 17.72
CA ALA A 87 10.99 -19.63 16.34
C ALA A 87 10.26 -18.58 15.48
N ALA A 88 8.93 -18.51 15.57
CA ALA A 88 8.11 -17.53 14.85
C ALA A 88 8.40 -16.06 15.25
N LYS A 89 8.87 -15.85 16.49
CA LYS A 89 9.33 -14.54 17.00
C LYS A 89 10.74 -14.23 16.51
N GLN A 90 11.65 -15.21 16.47
CA GLN A 90 13.02 -15.02 15.99
C GLN A 90 13.12 -14.60 14.52
N SER A 91 12.17 -15.01 13.67
CA SER A 91 12.12 -14.58 12.26
C SER A 91 11.95 -13.05 12.08
N ALA A 92 11.83 -12.27 13.15
CA ALA A 92 11.60 -10.83 13.11
C ALA A 92 12.76 -10.00 12.54
N SER A 93 14.01 -10.48 12.56
CA SER A 93 15.12 -9.73 11.94
C SER A 93 14.95 -9.60 10.41
N GLU A 94 14.26 -10.53 9.77
CA GLU A 94 13.91 -10.45 8.34
C GLU A 94 12.55 -9.78 8.08
N LYS A 95 11.72 -9.57 9.12
CA LYS A 95 10.37 -8.97 8.97
C LYS A 95 10.39 -7.49 8.57
N TYR A 96 11.51 -6.79 8.73
CA TYR A 96 11.64 -5.35 8.45
C TYR A 96 12.73 -5.03 7.42
N ARG A 97 12.81 -5.82 6.34
CA ARG A 97 13.66 -5.46 5.21
C ARG A 97 13.05 -4.28 4.46
N PHE A 98 13.67 -3.11 4.58
CA PHE A 98 13.26 -1.91 3.87
C PHE A 98 13.47 -2.10 2.37
N SER A 99 12.38 -2.15 1.60
CA SER A 99 12.45 -2.22 0.15
C SER A 99 12.64 -0.81 -0.42
N VAL A 100 13.88 -0.47 -0.75
CA VAL A 100 14.23 0.80 -1.43
C VAL A 100 13.46 0.92 -2.75
N LEU A 101 13.22 -0.19 -3.44
CA LEU A 101 12.44 -0.21 -4.68
C LEU A 101 10.97 0.17 -4.44
N ALA A 102 10.35 -0.36 -3.38
CA ALA A 102 8.98 0.01 -3.02
C ALA A 102 8.88 1.49 -2.63
N LEU A 103 9.87 2.02 -1.90
CA LEU A 103 9.95 3.44 -1.58
C LEU A 103 10.06 4.31 -2.85
N LEU A 104 10.96 3.95 -3.78
CA LEU A 104 11.08 4.68 -5.05
C LEU A 104 9.79 4.61 -5.86
N GLY A 105 9.13 3.44 -5.88
CA GLY A 105 7.84 3.26 -6.54
C GLY A 105 6.77 4.22 -6.00
N THR A 106 6.66 4.37 -4.67
CA THR A 106 5.68 5.30 -4.08
C THR A 106 6.02 6.76 -4.36
N ILE A 107 7.31 7.15 -4.33
CA ILE A 107 7.75 8.50 -4.70
C ILE A 107 7.37 8.81 -6.15
N VAL A 108 7.66 7.92 -7.08
CA VAL A 108 7.34 8.11 -8.51
C VAL A 108 5.83 8.22 -8.71
N LEU A 109 5.04 7.39 -8.03
CA LEU A 109 3.58 7.43 -8.11
C LEU A 109 3.02 8.77 -7.61
N LEU A 110 3.53 9.27 -6.49
CA LEU A 110 3.14 10.58 -5.94
C LEU A 110 3.52 11.73 -6.87
N VAL A 111 4.75 11.74 -7.37
CA VAL A 111 5.23 12.79 -8.30
C VAL A 111 4.43 12.77 -9.60
N GLY A 112 4.16 11.58 -10.15
CA GLY A 112 3.35 11.41 -11.35
C GLY A 112 1.93 11.92 -11.17
N TYR A 113 1.28 11.54 -10.08
CA TYR A 113 -0.05 12.05 -9.73
C TYR A 113 -0.06 13.57 -9.57
N LEU A 114 0.89 14.12 -8.81
CA LEU A 114 0.95 15.56 -8.55
C LEU A 114 1.19 16.35 -9.85
N THR A 115 2.07 15.85 -10.73
CA THR A 115 2.34 16.45 -12.04
C THR A 115 1.08 16.46 -12.91
N PHE A 116 0.33 15.36 -12.93
CA PHE A 116 -0.94 15.27 -13.64
C PHE A 116 -1.95 16.29 -13.10
N VAL A 117 -2.15 16.35 -11.78
CA VAL A 117 -3.08 17.30 -11.15
C VAL A 117 -2.70 18.75 -11.48
N TYR A 118 -1.43 19.12 -11.35
CA TYR A 118 -0.97 20.47 -11.69
C TYR A 118 -1.22 20.80 -13.16
N ARG A 119 -0.91 19.87 -14.08
CA ARG A 119 -1.09 20.10 -15.51
C ARG A 119 -2.57 20.31 -15.87
N THR A 120 -3.46 19.46 -15.36
CA THR A 120 -4.90 19.54 -15.63
C THR A 120 -5.50 20.79 -15.00
N SER A 121 -5.11 21.09 -13.75
CA SER A 121 -5.58 22.29 -13.04
C SER A 121 -5.20 23.58 -13.77
N LEU A 122 -3.95 23.71 -14.24
CA LEU A 122 -3.51 24.88 -14.99
C LEU A 122 -4.29 25.08 -16.31
N HIS A 123 -4.73 24.00 -16.95
CA HIS A 123 -5.53 24.08 -18.16
C HIS A 123 -6.91 24.69 -17.87
N GLU A 124 -7.62 24.15 -16.89
CA GLU A 124 -8.96 24.62 -16.50
C GLU A 124 -8.91 26.07 -15.96
N TYR A 125 -7.89 26.42 -15.17
CA TYR A 125 -7.70 27.80 -14.70
C TYR A 125 -7.53 28.78 -15.86
N ARG A 126 -6.78 28.41 -16.90
CA ARG A 126 -6.60 29.27 -18.09
C ARG A 126 -7.90 29.45 -18.86
N GLU A 127 -8.71 28.40 -18.99
CA GLU A 127 -10.03 28.50 -19.63
C GLU A 127 -10.97 29.42 -18.87
N VAL A 128 -11.03 29.32 -17.53
CA VAL A 128 -11.86 30.20 -16.70
C VAL A 128 -11.41 31.66 -16.79
N ILE A 129 -10.10 31.91 -16.83
CA ILE A 129 -9.55 33.27 -17.02
C ILE A 129 -9.90 33.79 -18.41
N ALA A 130 -9.78 32.96 -19.46
CA ALA A 130 -10.15 33.35 -20.82
C ALA A 130 -11.65 33.64 -20.96
N GLU A 131 -12.51 32.91 -20.25
CA GLU A 131 -13.96 33.13 -20.23
C GLU A 131 -14.33 34.42 -19.49
N LYS A 132 -13.73 34.68 -18.32
CA LYS A 132 -14.05 35.88 -17.51
C LYS A 132 -13.41 37.17 -18.03
N PHE A 133 -12.24 37.11 -18.66
CA PHE A 133 -11.45 38.29 -19.04
C PHE A 133 -11.20 38.43 -20.55
N GLY A 134 -11.58 37.43 -21.35
CA GLY A 134 -11.48 37.43 -22.81
C GLY A 134 -10.05 37.20 -23.36
N PRO A 135 -9.90 36.99 -24.67
CA PRO A 135 -8.61 36.64 -25.32
C PRO A 135 -7.55 37.77 -25.30
N ARG A 136 -7.90 38.94 -24.78
CA ARG A 136 -7.04 40.14 -24.82
C ARG A 136 -5.95 40.15 -23.75
N TYR A 137 -5.99 39.26 -22.76
CA TYR A 137 -4.95 39.17 -21.73
C TYR A 137 -3.65 38.52 -22.24
N GLU A 138 -3.71 37.64 -23.26
CA GLU A 138 -2.51 37.04 -23.87
C GLU A 138 -1.72 38.02 -24.75
N ARG A 139 -2.33 39.12 -25.23
CA ARG A 139 -1.65 40.16 -26.02
C ARG A 139 -1.01 41.28 -25.19
N ALA A 140 -1.18 41.25 -23.87
CA ALA A 140 -0.68 42.27 -22.95
C ALA A 140 0.56 41.81 -22.15
N LYS A 141 1.34 40.89 -22.71
CA LYS A 141 2.69 40.59 -22.18
C LYS A 141 3.67 41.59 -22.82
N PRO A 142 4.45 42.37 -22.03
CA PRO A 142 5.57 43.12 -22.58
C PRO A 142 6.65 42.18 -23.14
#